data_AF-A0A8H2WT75-F1
#
_entry.id   AF-A0A8H2WT75-F1
#
_cell.length_a   1.000
_cell.length_b   1.000
_cell.length_c   1.000
_cell.angle_alpha   90.00
_cell.angle_beta   90.00
_cell.angle_gamma   90.00
#
_symmetry.space_group_name_H-M   'P 1'
#
loop_
_entity.id
_entity.type
_entity.pdbx_description
1 polymer ?
#
loop_
_entity_poly.entity_id
_entity_poly.type
_entity_poly.pdbx_seq_one_letter_code
_entity_poly.pdbx_strand_id
1 'polypeptide(L)'
;MGVSGAGSVMRGLISLLEGEELLDELEGDPWADLLNTAPPGDNLSLKGLLTYGPSDFLASAEMERMDLERDGPISRRTIYFPPAEIARLKDQAMEELKTLGLDVPFLSSSDVVVAWLYKHFYGDEQDNAERTNRLIYALDIQKRLSEAFPPSKVYLKNSTMISTSSQYKNCKIRDMTLGEIAKVVREVVTKGSQRETILDYIRWKNNCVGEFQALVPPAERVLCASNWLTFNLGNLDISKVIKPSTGTGKVLDIYCCVSDFPRCSGFITFQDQDGGISAVFDWAESNWTSGSIAQYAIENTVSNKDLTKTTPDGINGL
;
A
#
# COMPACT_ATOMS: atom_id res chain seq x y z
N MET A 1 -15.33 -8.47 0.43
CA MET A 1 -14.86 -7.99 1.75
C MET A 1 -13.51 -7.31 1.55
N GLY A 2 -13.29 -6.14 2.14
CA GLY A 2 -11.97 -5.49 2.13
C GLY A 2 -11.08 -5.99 3.27
N VAL A 3 -9.81 -5.58 3.32
CA VAL A 3 -8.85 -6.02 4.35
C VAL A 3 -9.29 -5.61 5.76
N SER A 4 -9.93 -4.44 5.89
CA SER A 4 -10.52 -3.99 7.17
C SER A 4 -11.54 -5.00 7.70
N GLY A 5 -12.47 -5.44 6.84
CA GLY A 5 -13.46 -6.45 7.17
C GLY A 5 -12.83 -7.80 7.51
N ALA A 6 -11.81 -8.24 6.76
CA ALA A 6 -11.07 -9.47 7.06
C ALA A 6 -10.37 -9.39 8.44
N GLY A 7 -9.79 -8.23 8.76
CA GLY A 7 -9.23 -7.95 10.09
C GLY A 7 -10.26 -8.04 11.21
N SER A 8 -11.47 -7.54 10.97
CA SER A 8 -12.56 -7.62 11.94
C SER A 8 -13.07 -9.06 12.13
N VAL A 9 -13.14 -9.86 11.07
CA VAL A 9 -13.45 -11.29 11.18
C VAL A 9 -12.40 -12.02 12.01
N MET A 10 -11.11 -11.78 11.75
CA MET A 10 -10.03 -12.40 12.52
C MET A 10 -10.09 -12.02 14.00
N ARG A 11 -10.28 -10.73 14.33
CA ARG A 11 -10.45 -10.29 15.72
C ARG A 11 -11.68 -10.92 16.39
N GLY A 12 -12.81 -10.96 15.69
CA GLY A 12 -14.03 -11.61 16.19
C GLY A 12 -13.82 -13.10 16.47
N LEU A 13 -13.09 -13.80 15.61
CA LEU A 13 -12.73 -15.21 15.85
C LEU A 13 -11.87 -15.36 17.11
N ILE A 14 -10.87 -14.49 17.31
CA ILE A 14 -10.02 -14.53 18.52
C ILE A 14 -10.85 -14.27 19.77
N SER A 15 -11.68 -13.22 19.79
CA SER A 15 -12.57 -12.93 20.91
C SER A 15 -13.51 -14.10 21.21
N LEU A 16 -14.08 -14.75 20.19
CA LEU A 16 -14.90 -15.95 20.38
C LEU A 16 -14.11 -17.09 21.05
N LEU A 17 -12.88 -17.34 20.62
CA LEU A 17 -12.03 -18.38 21.20
C LEU A 17 -11.65 -18.05 22.66
N GLU A 18 -11.52 -16.77 22.99
CA GLU A 18 -11.22 -16.29 24.35
C GLU A 18 -12.46 -16.20 25.25
N GLY A 19 -13.66 -16.47 24.71
CA GLY A 19 -14.92 -16.34 25.45
C GLY A 19 -15.34 -14.88 25.71
N GLU A 20 -14.82 -13.94 24.92
CA GLU A 20 -15.18 -12.53 24.95
C GLU A 20 -16.44 -12.25 24.13
N GLU A 21 -17.12 -11.15 24.44
CA GLU A 21 -18.30 -10.70 23.70
C GLU A 21 -17.91 -10.17 22.31
N LEU A 22 -18.69 -10.56 21.30
CA LEU A 22 -18.50 -10.09 19.93
C LEU A 22 -19.14 -8.73 19.75
N LEU A 23 -18.48 -7.86 18.99
CA LEU A 23 -19.10 -6.62 18.52
C LEU A 23 -20.19 -6.94 17.51
N ASP A 24 -21.32 -6.24 17.61
CA ASP A 24 -22.40 -6.32 16.63
C ASP A 24 -21.94 -5.80 15.26
N GLU A 25 -22.51 -6.38 14.20
CA GLU A 25 -22.41 -5.80 12.86
C GLU A 25 -23.12 -4.44 12.81
N LEU A 26 -22.59 -3.53 12.00
CA LEU A 26 -23.24 -2.26 11.70
C LEU A 26 -24.53 -2.52 10.90
N GLU A 27 -25.66 -2.19 11.50
CA GLU A 27 -26.96 -2.27 10.84
C GLU A 27 -27.16 -1.11 9.86
N GLY A 28 -27.85 -1.38 8.75
CA GLY A 28 -28.15 -0.38 7.72
C GLY A 28 -27.06 -0.23 6.64
N ASP A 29 -27.25 0.77 5.76
CA ASP A 29 -26.29 1.10 4.71
C ASP A 29 -25.65 2.48 4.98
N PRO A 30 -24.45 2.51 5.61
CA PRO A 30 -23.80 3.77 5.95
C PRO A 30 -23.46 4.62 4.72
N TRP A 31 -23.38 4.01 3.53
CA TRP A 31 -23.10 4.76 2.31
C TRP A 31 -24.28 5.59 1.84
N ALA A 32 -25.50 5.06 1.98
CA ALA A 32 -26.72 5.79 1.64
C ALA A 32 -26.87 7.05 2.52
N ASP A 33 -26.60 6.91 3.82
CA ASP A 33 -26.64 8.03 4.76
C ASP A 33 -25.59 9.09 4.43
N LEU A 34 -24.35 8.67 4.12
CA LEU A 34 -23.29 9.60 3.72
C LEU A 34 -23.63 10.34 2.42
N LEU A 35 -24.18 9.65 1.42
CA LEU A 35 -24.59 10.25 0.14
C LEU A 35 -25.62 11.37 0.33
N ASN A 36 -26.59 11.18 1.23
CA ASN A 36 -27.60 12.19 1.54
C ASN A 36 -27.02 13.47 2.15
N THR A 37 -25.81 13.40 2.72
CA THR A 37 -25.10 14.55 3.30
C THR A 37 -24.06 15.16 2.37
N ALA A 38 -23.80 14.56 1.21
CA ALA A 38 -22.80 15.05 0.28
C ALA A 38 -23.27 16.34 -0.40
N PRO A 39 -22.49 17.43 -0.37
CA PRO A 39 -22.85 18.65 -1.10
C PRO A 39 -22.92 18.38 -2.60
N PRO A 40 -23.66 19.17 -3.40
CA PRO A 40 -23.48 19.17 -4.85
C PRO A 40 -22.02 19.56 -5.14
N GLY A 41 -21.36 18.86 -6.05
CA GLY A 41 -19.93 19.10 -6.27
C GLY A 41 -19.48 18.97 -7.71
N ASP A 42 -18.24 19.39 -7.89
CA ASP A 42 -17.62 19.66 -9.18
C ASP A 42 -17.27 18.40 -9.98
N ASN A 43 -16.80 18.60 -11.21
CA ASN A 43 -16.24 17.55 -12.04
C ASN A 43 -14.96 16.97 -11.39
N LEU A 44 -15.02 15.70 -10.97
CA LEU A 44 -13.95 15.01 -10.24
C LEU A 44 -12.89 14.36 -11.14
N SER A 45 -13.01 14.48 -12.46
CA SER A 45 -12.00 13.99 -13.42
C SER A 45 -10.62 14.59 -13.18
N LEU A 46 -10.55 15.87 -12.77
CA LEU A 46 -9.30 16.55 -12.41
C LEU A 46 -8.61 15.95 -11.16
N LYS A 47 -9.34 15.17 -10.36
CA LYS A 47 -8.80 14.44 -9.18
C LYS A 47 -8.37 13.00 -9.53
N GLY A 48 -8.35 12.64 -10.82
CA GLY A 48 -7.96 11.32 -11.32
C GLY A 48 -9.06 10.27 -11.25
N LEU A 49 -10.30 10.65 -10.91
CA LEU A 49 -11.45 9.75 -10.89
C LEU A 49 -12.11 9.79 -12.28
N LEU A 50 -11.85 8.76 -13.08
CA LEU A 50 -12.22 8.73 -14.51
C LEU A 50 -13.09 7.51 -14.82
N THR A 51 -13.88 7.60 -15.87
CA THR A 51 -14.51 6.43 -16.46
C THR A 51 -13.90 6.18 -17.83
N TYR A 52 -13.73 4.91 -18.19
CA TYR A 52 -13.18 4.53 -19.49
C TYR A 52 -14.30 4.20 -20.47
N GLY A 53 -14.20 4.79 -21.66
CA GLY A 53 -14.85 4.25 -22.84
C GLY A 53 -14.05 3.09 -23.46
N PRO A 54 -14.59 2.45 -24.51
CA PRO A 54 -13.88 1.38 -25.23
C PRO A 54 -12.50 1.80 -25.76
N SER A 55 -12.34 3.04 -26.25
CA SER A 55 -11.06 3.55 -26.75
C SER A 55 -10.00 3.67 -25.65
N ASP A 56 -10.42 4.09 -24.46
CA ASP A 56 -9.55 4.24 -23.30
C ASP A 56 -9.05 2.88 -22.82
N PHE A 57 -9.93 1.89 -22.82
CA PHE A 57 -9.56 0.51 -22.50
C PHE A 57 -8.54 -0.06 -23.48
N LEU A 58 -8.75 0.14 -24.80
CA LEU A 58 -7.81 -0.30 -25.82
C LEU A 58 -6.45 0.38 -25.69
N ALA A 59 -6.43 1.70 -25.44
CA ALA A 59 -5.20 2.44 -25.23
C ALA A 59 -4.46 1.95 -23.97
N SER A 60 -5.18 1.66 -22.88
CA SER A 60 -4.59 1.11 -21.65
C SER A 60 -4.02 -0.29 -21.88
N ALA A 61 -4.73 -1.15 -22.60
CA ALA A 61 -4.29 -2.52 -22.90
C ALA A 61 -3.06 -2.53 -23.82
N GLU A 62 -3.03 -1.67 -24.84
CA GLU A 62 -1.89 -1.54 -25.74
C GLU A 62 -0.63 -1.06 -25.01
N MET A 63 -0.79 -0.10 -24.09
CA MET A 63 0.33 0.37 -23.26
C MET A 63 0.86 -0.70 -22.32
N GLU A 64 0.00 -1.50 -21.67
CA GLU A 64 0.45 -2.63 -20.85
C GLU A 64 1.15 -3.70 -21.72
N ARG A 65 0.66 -3.96 -22.94
CA ARG A 65 1.31 -4.87 -23.89
C ARG A 65 2.72 -4.39 -24.23
N MET A 66 2.88 -3.11 -24.58
CA MET A 66 4.19 -2.51 -24.87
C MET A 66 5.14 -2.57 -23.66
N ASP A 67 4.61 -2.35 -22.45
CA ASP A 67 5.38 -2.45 -21.22
C ASP A 67 5.83 -3.89 -20.93
N LEU A 68 4.96 -4.86 -21.15
CA LEU A 68 5.28 -6.27 -20.99
C LEU A 68 6.34 -6.74 -21.99
N GLU A 69 6.25 -6.29 -23.25
CA GLU A 69 7.23 -6.60 -24.29
C GLU A 69 8.61 -6.00 -23.97
N ARG A 70 8.64 -4.80 -23.43
CA ARG A 70 9.87 -4.09 -23.10
C ARG A 70 10.53 -4.60 -21.82
N ASP A 71 9.76 -4.68 -20.75
CA ASP A 71 10.29 -4.94 -19.40
C ASP A 71 10.33 -6.44 -19.07
N GLY A 72 9.59 -7.26 -19.82
CA GLY A 72 9.42 -8.69 -19.56
C GLY A 72 8.35 -8.98 -18.50
N PRO A 73 8.29 -10.25 -18.03
CA PRO A 73 7.24 -10.74 -17.15
C PRO A 73 7.22 -10.00 -15.81
N ILE A 74 6.03 -9.96 -15.21
CA ILE A 74 5.83 -9.42 -13.86
C ILE A 74 6.15 -10.51 -12.85
N SER A 75 6.93 -10.17 -11.84
CA SER A 75 7.17 -11.00 -10.67
C SER A 75 6.85 -10.25 -9.41
N ARG A 76 6.27 -10.97 -8.45
CA ARG A 76 5.98 -10.48 -7.12
C ARG A 76 7.18 -10.70 -6.20
N ARG A 77 7.55 -9.68 -5.44
CA ARG A 77 8.56 -9.83 -4.38
C ARG A 77 8.11 -9.16 -3.09
N THR A 78 8.60 -9.71 -1.97
CA THR A 78 8.55 -9.09 -0.66
C THR A 78 9.85 -8.33 -0.41
N ILE A 79 9.73 -7.07 -0.06
CA ILE A 79 10.81 -6.18 0.34
C ILE A 79 10.65 -5.94 1.84
N TYR A 80 11.71 -6.19 2.61
CA TYR A 80 11.73 -5.93 4.04
C TYR A 80 12.56 -4.68 4.34
N PHE A 81 11.98 -3.76 5.10
CA PHE A 81 12.61 -2.55 5.60
C PHE A 81 12.86 -2.69 7.11
N PRO A 82 14.10 -2.93 7.54
CA PRO A 82 14.43 -3.02 8.96
C PRO A 82 14.10 -1.71 9.71
N PRO A 83 13.82 -1.76 11.02
CA PRO A 83 13.48 -0.57 11.82
C PRO A 83 14.53 0.55 11.70
N ALA A 84 15.82 0.18 11.72
CA ALA A 84 16.93 1.12 11.59
C ALA A 84 16.94 1.82 10.21
N GLU A 85 16.57 1.10 9.15
CA GLU A 85 16.51 1.66 7.80
C GLU A 85 15.31 2.60 7.65
N ILE A 86 14.16 2.24 8.22
CA ILE A 86 13.00 3.14 8.28
C ILE A 86 13.36 4.43 9.00
N ALA A 87 14.04 4.33 10.15
CA ALA A 87 14.50 5.51 10.90
C ALA A 87 15.44 6.37 10.04
N ARG A 88 16.44 5.76 9.40
CA ARG A 88 17.37 6.45 8.48
C ARG A 88 16.65 7.17 7.34
N LEU A 89 15.68 6.52 6.70
CA LEU A 89 14.88 7.11 5.63
C LEU A 89 14.02 8.28 6.11
N LYS A 90 13.44 8.19 7.32
CA LYS A 90 12.69 9.29 7.93
C LYS A 90 13.58 10.48 8.25
N ASP A 91 14.73 10.25 8.85
CA ASP A 91 15.68 11.31 9.20
C ASP A 91 16.20 12.02 7.95
N GLN A 92 16.57 11.24 6.92
CA GLN A 92 16.98 11.77 5.63
C GLN A 92 15.86 12.65 5.01
N ALA A 93 14.63 12.12 4.92
CA ALA A 93 13.52 12.83 4.31
C ALA A 93 13.17 14.12 5.05
N MET A 94 13.19 14.11 6.38
CA MET A 94 12.91 15.30 7.20
C MET A 94 14.00 16.37 7.06
N GLU A 95 15.28 15.98 6.99
CA GLU A 95 16.38 16.95 6.81
C GLU A 95 16.39 17.55 5.39
N GLU A 96 16.07 16.75 4.36
CA GLU A 96 15.89 17.24 2.99
C GLU A 96 14.77 18.28 2.91
N LEU A 97 13.61 18.02 3.52
CA LEU A 97 12.48 18.96 3.57
C LEU A 97 12.84 20.26 4.30
N LYS A 98 13.51 20.16 5.44
CA LYS A 98 13.99 21.31 6.22
C LYS A 98 14.97 22.15 5.42
N THR A 99 15.91 21.52 4.71
CA THR A 99 16.88 22.21 3.83
C THR A 99 16.18 22.99 2.71
N LEU A 100 15.09 22.43 2.18
CA LEU A 100 14.26 23.07 1.15
C LEU A 100 13.28 24.12 1.71
N GLY A 101 13.23 24.32 3.03
CA GLY A 101 12.28 25.23 3.67
C GLY A 101 10.82 24.79 3.54
N LEU A 102 10.58 23.50 3.33
CA LEU A 102 9.24 22.92 3.21
C LEU A 102 8.76 22.45 4.58
N ASP A 103 7.75 23.12 5.12
CA ASP A 103 7.15 22.75 6.40
C ASP A 103 6.25 21.52 6.25
N VAL A 104 6.65 20.42 6.91
CA VAL A 104 5.89 19.18 7.01
C VAL A 104 5.95 18.72 8.46
N PRO A 105 4.81 18.65 9.18
CA PRO A 105 4.82 18.44 10.63
C PRO A 105 5.35 17.05 11.03
N PHE A 106 5.10 16.04 10.20
CA PHE A 106 5.65 14.70 10.38
C PHE A 106 5.56 13.87 9.09
N LEU A 107 6.41 12.84 9.01
CA LEU A 107 6.29 11.75 8.05
C LEU A 107 6.08 10.42 8.80
N SER A 108 5.16 9.59 8.31
CA SER A 108 4.99 8.22 8.82
C SER A 108 6.04 7.28 8.22
N SER A 109 6.26 6.13 8.87
CA SER A 109 7.09 5.06 8.31
C SER A 109 6.59 4.60 6.94
N SER A 110 5.27 4.51 6.76
CA SER A 110 4.67 4.19 5.47
C SER A 110 4.88 5.27 4.42
N ASP A 111 4.95 6.55 4.80
CA ASP A 111 5.18 7.64 3.84
C ASP A 111 6.55 7.47 3.19
N VAL A 112 7.59 7.24 4.00
CA VAL A 112 8.96 7.13 3.50
C VAL A 112 9.20 5.83 2.76
N VAL A 113 8.56 4.72 3.15
CA VAL A 113 8.63 3.45 2.42
C VAL A 113 7.98 3.59 1.05
N VAL A 114 6.77 4.15 0.97
CA VAL A 114 6.10 4.38 -0.34
C VAL A 114 6.89 5.39 -1.19
N ALA A 115 7.42 6.44 -0.59
CA ALA A 115 8.22 7.42 -1.30
C ALA A 115 9.49 6.83 -1.91
N TRP A 116 10.19 6.00 -1.13
CA TRP A 116 11.37 5.28 -1.57
C TRP A 116 11.04 4.35 -2.75
N LEU A 117 9.96 3.57 -2.64
CA LEU A 117 9.49 2.70 -3.73
C LEU A 117 9.12 3.49 -4.98
N TYR A 118 8.37 4.59 -4.84
CA TYR A 118 7.99 5.45 -5.96
C TYR A 118 9.20 6.04 -6.67
N LYS A 119 10.19 6.49 -5.89
CA LYS A 119 11.45 7.02 -6.43
C LYS A 119 12.19 5.96 -7.24
N HIS A 120 12.30 4.73 -6.74
CA HIS A 120 13.06 3.69 -7.43
C HIS A 120 12.30 3.02 -8.57
N PHE A 121 10.98 2.99 -8.52
CA PHE A 121 10.19 2.43 -9.63
C PHE A 121 10.23 3.31 -10.88
N TYR A 122 10.27 4.63 -10.70
CA TYR A 122 10.09 5.58 -11.81
C TYR A 122 11.25 6.57 -11.98
N GLY A 123 11.93 6.93 -10.90
CA GLY A 123 13.10 7.81 -10.97
C GLY A 123 14.34 7.12 -11.53
N ASP A 124 14.46 5.80 -11.39
CA ASP A 124 15.56 5.02 -11.95
C ASP A 124 15.32 4.59 -13.41
N GLU A 125 14.11 4.80 -13.95
CA GLU A 125 13.77 4.47 -15.34
C GLU A 125 14.45 5.47 -16.31
N GLN A 126 15.48 5.01 -17.03
CA GLN A 126 16.26 5.86 -17.94
C GLN A 126 15.67 5.94 -19.35
N ASP A 127 14.94 4.91 -19.79
CA ASP A 127 14.53 4.75 -21.19
C ASP A 127 13.37 5.65 -21.61
N ASN A 128 12.62 6.20 -20.65
CA ASN A 128 11.49 7.08 -20.95
C ASN A 128 11.35 8.19 -19.90
N ALA A 129 12.23 9.19 -19.98
CA ALA A 129 12.26 10.34 -19.07
C ALA A 129 10.94 11.14 -19.03
N GLU A 130 10.21 11.19 -20.15
CA GLU A 130 8.98 11.99 -20.29
C GLU A 130 7.71 11.23 -19.91
N ARG A 131 7.82 9.92 -19.63
CA ARG A 131 6.67 9.11 -19.22
C ARG A 131 6.08 9.64 -17.93
N THR A 132 4.75 9.70 -17.89
CA THR A 132 4.01 10.21 -16.76
C THR A 132 3.53 9.10 -15.84
N ASN A 133 3.54 9.41 -14.54
CA ASN A 133 3.18 8.49 -13.48
C ASN A 133 2.41 9.21 -12.38
N ARG A 134 1.71 8.43 -11.57
CA ARG A 134 1.02 8.91 -10.39
C ARG A 134 1.06 7.92 -9.25
N LEU A 135 1.06 8.46 -8.04
CA LEU A 135 0.84 7.67 -6.83
C LEU A 135 -0.66 7.53 -6.59
N ILE A 136 -1.10 6.30 -6.46
CA ILE A 136 -2.41 5.92 -5.93
C ILE A 136 -2.20 5.41 -4.50
N TYR A 137 -2.95 5.95 -3.55
CA TYR A 137 -2.96 5.50 -2.17
C TYR A 137 -4.36 5.04 -1.76
N ALA A 138 -4.48 3.78 -1.37
CA ALA A 138 -5.72 3.21 -0.85
C ALA A 138 -5.89 3.55 0.63
N LEU A 139 -7.05 4.13 0.97
CA LEU A 139 -7.39 4.60 2.31
C LEU A 139 -8.63 3.87 2.82
N ASP A 140 -8.61 3.48 4.11
CA ASP A 140 -9.78 2.93 4.78
C ASP A 140 -10.70 4.07 5.25
N ILE A 141 -11.90 4.13 4.68
CA ILE A 141 -12.92 5.13 5.04
C ILE A 141 -13.44 4.90 6.46
N GLN A 142 -13.53 3.66 6.95
CA GLN A 142 -14.10 3.36 8.27
C GLN A 142 -13.38 4.13 9.39
N LYS A 143 -12.05 4.21 9.30
CA LYS A 143 -11.22 4.91 10.29
C LYS A 143 -11.27 6.43 10.20
N ARG A 144 -11.93 6.97 9.19
CA ARG A 144 -11.96 8.41 8.88
C ARG A 144 -13.32 9.04 9.12
N LEU A 145 -14.39 8.24 9.10
CA LEU A 145 -15.77 8.69 9.28
C LEU A 145 -16.43 7.94 10.43
N SER A 146 -16.01 8.24 11.67
CA SER A 146 -16.54 7.59 12.89
C SER A 146 -18.06 7.77 13.08
N GLU A 147 -18.62 8.83 12.51
CA GLU A 147 -20.04 9.14 12.50
C GLU A 147 -20.86 8.14 11.69
N ALA A 148 -20.28 7.53 10.66
CA ALA A 148 -20.92 6.51 9.83
C ALA A 148 -20.44 5.09 10.17
N PHE A 149 -19.23 4.98 10.74
CA PHE A 149 -18.59 3.73 11.14
C PHE A 149 -18.14 3.81 12.60
N PRO A 150 -19.09 3.74 13.55
CA PRO A 150 -18.77 3.87 14.96
C PRO A 150 -17.87 2.71 15.43
N PRO A 151 -16.84 2.95 16.27
CA PRO A 151 -15.93 1.91 16.75
C PRO A 151 -16.59 0.75 17.50
N SER A 152 -17.81 0.95 18.00
CA SER A 152 -18.61 -0.05 18.72
C SER A 152 -19.34 -1.04 17.80
N LYS A 153 -19.25 -0.88 16.48
CA LYS A 153 -19.89 -1.74 15.48
C LYS A 153 -18.87 -2.20 14.46
N VAL A 154 -19.16 -3.34 13.82
CA VAL A 154 -18.28 -3.92 12.80
C VAL A 154 -18.87 -3.72 11.41
N TYR A 155 -18.08 -3.16 10.49
CA TYR A 155 -18.45 -3.10 9.07
C TYR A 155 -17.57 -4.05 8.25
N LEU A 156 -18.20 -5.08 7.67
CA LEU A 156 -17.50 -6.19 7.00
C LEU A 156 -17.29 -5.98 5.49
N LYS A 157 -17.98 -5.02 4.87
CA LYS A 157 -17.91 -4.83 3.42
C LYS A 157 -16.71 -3.93 3.05
N ASN A 158 -16.48 -3.74 1.75
CA ASN A 158 -15.37 -2.92 1.27
C ASN A 158 -15.62 -1.44 1.60
N SER A 159 -14.66 -0.80 2.24
CA SER A 159 -14.67 0.62 2.64
C SER A 159 -13.45 1.37 2.11
N THR A 160 -12.83 0.86 1.05
CA THR A 160 -11.60 1.43 0.50
C THR A 160 -11.93 2.59 -0.42
N MET A 161 -11.30 3.73 -0.18
CA MET A 161 -11.20 4.84 -1.12
C MET A 161 -9.81 4.86 -1.75
N ILE A 162 -9.72 5.45 -2.94
CA ILE A 162 -8.44 5.76 -3.57
C ILE A 162 -8.25 7.28 -3.59
N SER A 163 -7.09 7.72 -3.11
CA SER A 163 -6.60 9.08 -3.23
C SER A 163 -5.40 9.09 -4.18
N THR A 164 -5.23 10.14 -4.97
CA THR A 164 -4.19 10.20 -5.99
C THR A 164 -3.34 11.45 -5.90
N SER A 165 -2.06 11.35 -6.26
CA SER A 165 -1.19 12.51 -6.43
C SER A 165 -1.49 13.26 -7.72
N SER A 166 -0.80 14.39 -7.91
CA SER A 166 -0.60 14.95 -9.25
C SER A 166 0.18 13.98 -10.14
N GLN A 167 0.15 14.24 -11.44
CA GLN A 167 0.94 13.52 -12.43
C GLN A 167 2.38 14.05 -12.45
N TYR A 168 3.36 13.15 -12.44
CA TYR A 168 4.79 13.46 -12.50
C TYR A 168 5.48 12.69 -13.61
N LYS A 169 6.41 13.35 -14.32
CA LYS A 169 7.29 12.68 -15.28
C LYS A 169 8.40 11.90 -14.56
N ASN A 170 8.89 10.82 -15.15
CA ASN A 170 10.04 10.06 -14.64
C ASN A 170 11.23 10.96 -14.31
N CYS A 171 11.59 11.89 -15.21
CA CYS A 171 12.66 12.85 -14.97
C CYS A 171 12.44 13.70 -13.72
N LYS A 172 11.21 14.17 -13.49
CA LYS A 172 10.87 14.95 -12.30
C LYS A 172 10.96 14.11 -11.03
N ILE A 173 10.50 12.85 -11.06
CA ILE A 173 10.59 11.93 -9.91
C ILE A 173 12.07 11.63 -9.58
N ARG A 174 12.91 11.46 -10.60
CA ARG A 174 14.35 11.28 -10.45
C ARG A 174 14.99 12.46 -9.72
N ASP A 175 14.64 13.68 -10.13
CA ASP A 175 15.22 14.92 -9.62
C ASP A 175 14.67 15.32 -8.23
N MET A 176 13.49 14.84 -7.84
CA MET A 176 12.94 15.08 -6.50
C MET A 176 13.75 14.35 -5.42
N THR A 177 13.97 14.99 -4.28
CA THR A 177 14.53 14.36 -3.07
C THR A 177 13.56 13.30 -2.49
N LEU A 178 14.04 12.42 -1.60
CA LEU A 178 13.17 11.47 -0.91
C LEU A 178 12.13 12.24 -0.07
N GLY A 179 12.54 13.32 0.58
CA GLY A 179 11.70 14.23 1.34
C GLY A 179 10.56 14.82 0.52
N GLU A 180 10.85 15.34 -0.68
CA GLU A 180 9.81 15.87 -1.59
C GLU A 180 8.77 14.81 -1.96
N ILE A 181 9.21 13.58 -2.27
CA ILE A 181 8.27 12.49 -2.60
C ILE A 181 7.49 12.06 -1.36
N ALA A 182 8.11 11.96 -0.19
CA ALA A 182 7.42 11.62 1.06
C ALA A 182 6.37 12.67 1.44
N LYS A 183 6.64 13.94 1.18
CA LYS A 183 5.65 15.02 1.28
C LYS A 183 4.47 14.80 0.33
N VAL A 184 4.72 14.42 -0.93
CA VAL A 184 3.64 14.06 -1.89
C VAL A 184 2.78 12.91 -1.33
N VAL A 185 3.39 11.85 -0.79
CA VAL A 185 2.65 10.74 -0.16
C VAL A 185 1.78 11.25 1.00
N ARG A 186 2.35 12.05 1.90
CA ARG A 186 1.66 12.64 3.05
C ARG A 186 0.50 13.54 2.63
N GLU A 187 0.65 14.31 1.56
CA GLU A 187 -0.41 15.15 1.01
C GLU A 187 -1.56 14.30 0.44
N VAL A 188 -1.25 13.24 -0.31
CA VAL A 188 -2.26 12.31 -0.83
C VAL A 188 -3.07 11.68 0.31
N VAL A 189 -2.41 11.26 1.39
CA VAL A 189 -3.06 10.67 2.56
C VAL A 189 -3.89 11.72 3.30
N THR A 190 -3.33 12.90 3.58
CA THR A 190 -4.01 13.96 4.34
C THR A 190 -5.24 14.46 3.59
N LYS A 191 -5.09 14.81 2.31
CA LYS A 191 -6.21 15.28 1.47
C LYS A 191 -7.28 14.21 1.29
N GLY A 192 -6.88 12.96 1.07
CA GLY A 192 -7.80 11.83 0.99
C GLY A 192 -8.47 11.47 2.32
N SER A 193 -7.94 11.95 3.45
CA SER A 193 -8.55 11.72 4.76
C SER A 193 -9.56 12.80 5.15
N GLN A 194 -9.68 13.88 4.35
CA GLN A 194 -10.68 14.91 4.58
C GLN A 194 -12.07 14.38 4.26
N ARG A 195 -13.04 14.67 5.13
CA ARG A 195 -14.43 14.22 5.00
C ARG A 195 -15.02 14.61 3.65
N GLU A 196 -14.80 15.84 3.21
CA GLU A 196 -15.31 16.37 1.94
C GLU A 196 -14.76 15.59 0.75
N THR A 197 -13.47 15.23 0.77
CA THR A 197 -12.85 14.40 -0.28
C THR A 197 -13.47 13.00 -0.32
N ILE A 198 -13.78 12.42 0.83
CA ILE A 198 -14.43 11.11 0.91
C ILE A 198 -15.86 11.18 0.38
N LEU A 199 -16.63 12.21 0.75
CA LEU A 199 -17.99 12.42 0.24
C LEU A 199 -18.00 12.62 -1.29
N ASP A 200 -17.05 13.40 -1.82
CA ASP A 200 -16.86 13.55 -3.27
C ASP A 200 -16.61 12.19 -3.95
N TYR A 201 -15.74 11.35 -3.38
CA TYR A 201 -15.44 10.03 -3.92
C TYR A 201 -16.65 9.10 -3.93
N ILE A 202 -17.39 9.04 -2.82
CA ILE A 202 -18.60 8.21 -2.70
C ILE A 202 -19.67 8.69 -3.69
N ARG A 203 -19.87 10.01 -3.83
CA ARG A 203 -20.79 10.60 -4.81
C ARG A 203 -20.39 10.23 -6.24
N TRP A 204 -19.12 10.33 -6.59
CA TRP A 204 -18.63 9.93 -7.90
C TRP A 204 -18.89 8.44 -8.18
N LYS A 205 -18.56 7.57 -7.22
CA LYS A 205 -18.82 6.13 -7.31
C LYS A 205 -20.29 5.83 -7.58
N ASN A 206 -21.20 6.55 -6.91
CA ASN A 206 -22.64 6.42 -7.07
C ASN A 206 -23.14 6.96 -8.43
N ASN A 207 -22.62 8.09 -8.89
CA ASN A 207 -23.05 8.71 -10.15
C ASN A 207 -22.57 7.92 -11.38
N CYS A 208 -21.44 7.23 -11.26
CA CYS A 208 -20.85 6.43 -12.34
C CYS A 208 -21.14 4.93 -12.17
N VAL A 209 -22.25 4.55 -11.52
CA VAL A 209 -22.66 3.15 -11.40
C VAL A 209 -22.94 2.58 -12.79
N GLY A 210 -22.39 1.40 -13.06
CA GLY A 210 -22.51 0.73 -14.36
C GLY A 210 -21.45 1.13 -15.39
N GLU A 211 -20.64 2.15 -15.11
CA GLU A 211 -19.49 2.53 -15.94
C GLU A 211 -18.20 1.82 -15.48
N PHE A 212 -17.25 1.61 -16.39
CA PHE A 212 -15.91 1.17 -16.01
C PHE A 212 -15.17 2.33 -15.35
N GLN A 213 -14.96 2.22 -14.04
CA GLN A 213 -14.32 3.24 -13.23
C GLN A 213 -12.82 2.99 -13.17
N ALA A 214 -12.05 3.87 -13.81
CA ALA A 214 -10.59 3.85 -13.82
C ALA A 214 -10.02 4.88 -12.84
N LEU A 215 -8.79 4.63 -12.40
CA LEU A 215 -8.11 5.42 -11.38
C LEU A 215 -7.03 6.36 -11.96
N VAL A 216 -6.78 6.23 -13.26
CA VAL A 216 -5.83 7.03 -14.03
C VAL A 216 -6.24 7.08 -15.50
N PRO A 217 -5.72 8.05 -16.28
CA PRO A 217 -5.87 8.06 -17.73
C PRO A 217 -5.20 6.86 -18.42
N PRO A 218 -5.65 6.49 -19.63
CA PRO A 218 -4.94 5.54 -20.47
C PRO A 218 -3.52 6.04 -20.75
N ALA A 219 -2.54 5.14 -20.66
CA ALA A 219 -1.10 5.38 -20.82
C ALA A 219 -0.32 5.97 -19.62
N GLU A 220 -0.99 6.38 -18.55
CA GLU A 220 -0.32 6.77 -17.31
C GLU A 220 0.04 5.55 -16.46
N ARG A 221 1.27 5.51 -15.93
CA ARG A 221 1.69 4.46 -15.00
C ARG A 221 1.34 4.82 -13.57
N VAL A 222 1.09 3.81 -12.75
CA VAL A 222 0.68 4.00 -11.36
C VAL A 222 1.49 3.18 -10.40
N LEU A 223 1.98 3.83 -9.33
CA LEU A 223 2.29 3.11 -8.11
C LEU A 223 1.02 3.07 -7.29
N CYS A 224 0.40 1.89 -7.19
CA CYS A 224 -0.71 1.69 -6.27
C CYS A 224 -0.18 1.13 -4.95
N ALA A 225 -0.35 1.90 -3.87
CA ALA A 225 0.03 1.51 -2.52
C ALA A 225 -1.22 1.36 -1.63
N SER A 226 -1.32 0.23 -0.94
CA SER A 226 -2.32 0.02 0.10
C SER A 226 -1.63 -0.32 1.42
N ASN A 227 -2.03 0.34 2.50
CA ASN A 227 -1.36 0.24 3.79
C ASN A 227 -2.18 -0.58 4.80
N TRP A 228 -1.75 -1.82 5.02
CA TRP A 228 -2.45 -2.76 5.88
C TRP A 228 -2.02 -2.69 7.33
N LEU A 229 -0.95 -1.95 7.65
CA LEU A 229 -0.52 -1.71 9.03
C LEU A 229 -1.64 -1.10 9.85
N THR A 230 -2.46 -0.26 9.21
CA THR A 230 -3.61 0.35 9.87
C THR A 230 -4.57 -0.70 10.45
N PHE A 231 -4.70 -1.88 9.84
CA PHE A 231 -5.65 -2.93 10.28
C PHE A 231 -5.15 -3.75 11.46
N ASN A 232 -3.94 -3.46 11.93
CA ASN A 232 -3.35 -4.04 13.14
C ASN A 232 -3.26 -5.56 13.13
N LEU A 233 -3.14 -6.15 11.93
CA LEU A 233 -3.13 -7.60 11.74
C LEU A 233 -1.90 -8.26 12.37
N GLY A 234 -0.76 -7.56 12.42
CA GLY A 234 0.45 -8.06 13.06
C GLY A 234 0.37 -8.15 14.59
N ASN A 235 -0.62 -7.49 15.18
CA ASN A 235 -0.86 -7.48 16.63
C ASN A 235 -1.94 -8.47 17.06
N LEU A 236 -2.41 -9.33 16.16
CA LEU A 236 -3.28 -10.44 16.54
C LEU A 236 -2.50 -11.42 17.42
N ASP A 237 -3.14 -11.87 18.50
CA ASP A 237 -2.55 -12.74 19.51
C ASP A 237 -3.58 -13.79 19.92
N ILE A 238 -3.22 -15.07 19.77
CA ILE A 238 -4.02 -16.22 20.21
C ILE A 238 -3.37 -16.99 21.36
N SER A 239 -2.40 -16.39 22.05
CA SER A 239 -1.62 -17.01 23.13
C SER A 239 -2.48 -17.58 24.26
N LYS A 240 -3.65 -16.98 24.53
CA LYS A 240 -4.57 -17.45 25.58
C LYS A 240 -5.30 -18.76 25.22
N VAL A 241 -5.37 -19.11 23.94
CA VAL A 241 -6.22 -20.20 23.43
C VAL A 241 -5.42 -21.33 22.77
N ILE A 242 -4.10 -21.17 22.67
CA ILE A 242 -3.20 -22.25 22.22
C ILE A 242 -2.75 -23.12 23.38
N LYS A 243 -2.34 -24.36 23.05
CA LYS A 243 -1.81 -25.29 24.05
C LYS A 243 -0.44 -24.81 24.53
N PRO A 244 -0.05 -25.09 25.79
CA PRO A 244 1.31 -24.86 26.24
C PRO A 244 2.32 -25.54 25.30
N SER A 245 3.42 -24.85 25.00
CA SER A 245 4.54 -25.33 24.18
C SER A 245 4.27 -25.50 22.66
N THR A 246 3.17 -24.97 22.12
CA THR A 246 2.92 -25.02 20.66
C THR A 246 3.32 -23.76 19.90
N GLY A 247 3.88 -22.76 20.58
CA GLY A 247 4.33 -21.50 20.00
C GLY A 247 4.02 -20.30 20.90
N THR A 248 4.21 -19.09 20.36
CA THR A 248 3.94 -17.84 21.08
C THR A 248 2.50 -17.35 20.94
N GLY A 249 1.75 -17.85 19.96
CA GLY A 249 0.41 -17.38 19.62
C GLY A 249 0.38 -16.03 18.90
N LYS A 250 1.55 -15.41 18.67
CA LYS A 250 1.66 -14.12 17.99
C LYS A 250 1.86 -14.30 16.49
N VAL A 251 1.35 -13.35 15.71
CA VAL A 251 1.61 -13.28 14.26
C VAL A 251 3.10 -13.05 14.00
N LEU A 252 3.67 -13.85 13.10
CA LEU A 252 5.07 -13.74 12.68
C LEU A 252 5.23 -13.01 11.34
N ASP A 253 4.24 -13.14 10.44
CA ASP A 253 4.19 -12.45 9.16
C ASP A 253 2.75 -12.50 8.60
N ILE A 254 2.48 -11.66 7.60
CA ILE A 254 1.23 -11.67 6.83
C ILE A 254 1.58 -11.83 5.37
N TYR A 255 1.23 -13.01 4.84
CA TYR A 255 1.37 -13.29 3.43
C TYR A 255 0.10 -12.94 2.64
N CYS A 256 0.27 -12.20 1.56
CA CYS A 256 -0.81 -11.83 0.65
C CYS A 256 -0.70 -12.61 -0.66
N CYS A 257 -1.64 -13.53 -0.89
CA CYS A 257 -1.74 -14.31 -2.12
C CYS A 257 -2.89 -13.81 -3.00
N VAL A 258 -2.66 -12.69 -3.70
CA VAL A 258 -3.62 -12.17 -4.68
C VAL A 258 -3.03 -12.30 -6.08
N SER A 259 -3.66 -13.00 -7.01
CA SER A 259 -3.16 -13.04 -8.40
C SER A 259 -3.55 -11.77 -9.17
N ASP A 260 -2.91 -11.54 -10.31
CA ASP A 260 -3.37 -10.61 -11.36
C ASP A 260 -3.38 -9.11 -10.98
N PHE A 261 -2.44 -8.69 -10.14
CA PHE A 261 -2.27 -7.27 -9.86
C PHE A 261 -1.63 -6.52 -11.04
N PRO A 262 -2.04 -5.26 -11.30
CA PRO A 262 -1.37 -4.43 -12.30
C PRO A 262 0.12 -4.27 -11.96
N ARG A 263 0.93 -4.10 -12.99
CA ARG A 263 2.34 -3.72 -12.88
C ARG A 263 2.50 -2.51 -11.94
N CYS A 264 3.59 -2.51 -11.18
CA CYS A 264 3.93 -1.44 -10.24
C CYS A 264 2.87 -1.24 -9.13
N SER A 265 2.19 -2.29 -8.68
CA SER A 265 1.27 -2.20 -7.55
C SER A 265 1.73 -3.04 -6.37
N GLY A 266 1.30 -2.67 -5.16
CA GLY A 266 1.66 -3.40 -3.97
C GLY A 266 1.03 -2.92 -2.68
N PHE A 267 1.45 -3.60 -1.62
CA PHE A 267 0.86 -3.52 -0.30
C PHE A 267 1.97 -3.36 0.71
N ILE A 268 1.81 -2.43 1.66
CA ILE A 268 2.51 -2.52 2.93
C ILE A 268 1.69 -3.50 3.78
N THR A 269 2.20 -4.71 4.00
CA THR A 269 1.41 -5.83 4.52
C THR A 269 1.55 -6.00 6.02
N PHE A 270 2.75 -5.83 6.56
CA PHE A 270 3.08 -6.24 7.91
C PHE A 270 4.11 -5.31 8.55
N GLN A 271 3.95 -5.11 9.86
CA GLN A 271 4.95 -4.49 10.71
C GLN A 271 5.27 -5.49 11.81
N ASP A 272 6.54 -5.86 11.94
CA ASP A 272 7.01 -6.75 12.99
C ASP A 272 7.05 -6.04 14.36
N GLN A 273 7.33 -6.80 15.41
CA GLN A 273 7.37 -6.28 16.79
C GLN A 273 8.50 -5.28 17.04
N ASP A 274 9.55 -5.32 16.23
CA ASP A 274 10.69 -4.40 16.31
C ASP A 274 10.45 -3.11 15.50
N GLY A 275 9.34 -3.05 14.74
CA GLY A 275 8.92 -1.92 13.94
C GLY A 275 9.34 -1.98 12.47
N GLY A 276 9.93 -3.09 12.02
CA GLY A 276 10.31 -3.34 10.63
C GLY A 276 9.08 -3.57 9.77
N ILE A 277 9.15 -3.21 8.49
CA ILE A 277 8.00 -3.22 7.58
C ILE A 277 8.25 -4.15 6.40
N SER A 278 7.31 -5.05 6.15
CA SER A 278 7.25 -5.85 4.92
C SER A 278 6.32 -5.19 3.91
N ALA A 279 6.77 -5.12 2.66
CA ALA A 279 6.02 -4.60 1.54
C ALA A 279 6.05 -5.62 0.38
N VAL A 280 4.90 -5.92 -0.20
CA VAL A 280 4.75 -6.88 -1.30
C VAL A 280 4.39 -6.11 -2.57
N PHE A 281 5.21 -6.22 -3.60
CA PHE A 281 5.03 -5.48 -4.85
C PHE A 281 5.19 -6.36 -6.08
N ASP A 282 4.40 -6.04 -7.11
CA ASP A 282 4.44 -6.64 -8.44
C ASP A 282 5.20 -5.69 -9.38
N TRP A 283 6.32 -6.16 -9.94
CA TRP A 283 7.13 -5.37 -10.87
C TRP A 283 7.77 -6.25 -11.94
N ALA A 284 8.36 -5.63 -12.96
CA ALA A 284 9.08 -6.38 -13.99
C ALA A 284 10.25 -7.16 -13.38
N GLU A 285 10.43 -8.41 -13.79
CA GLU A 285 11.50 -9.27 -13.31
C GLU A 285 12.90 -8.65 -13.48
N SER A 286 13.12 -8.01 -14.63
CA SER A 286 14.34 -7.27 -14.97
C SER A 286 14.65 -6.14 -13.97
N ASN A 287 13.62 -5.51 -13.42
CA ASN A 287 13.79 -4.37 -12.51
C ASN A 287 14.14 -4.80 -11.08
N TRP A 288 13.79 -6.02 -10.67
CA TRP A 288 14.18 -6.53 -9.35
C TRP A 288 15.67 -6.83 -9.22
N THR A 289 16.34 -7.11 -10.34
CA THR A 289 17.75 -7.49 -10.37
C THR A 289 18.68 -6.32 -10.69
N SER A 290 18.13 -5.11 -10.82
CA SER A 290 18.86 -3.89 -11.16
C SER A 290 18.54 -2.74 -10.19
N GLY A 291 19.30 -1.66 -10.28
CA GLY A 291 19.10 -0.46 -9.47
C GLY A 291 19.37 -0.65 -7.97
N SER A 292 18.91 0.30 -7.17
CA SER A 292 19.06 0.25 -5.71
C SER A 292 18.16 -0.83 -5.07
N ILE A 293 17.06 -1.23 -5.72
CA ILE A 293 16.07 -2.13 -5.13
C ILE A 293 16.62 -3.54 -4.91
N ALA A 294 17.54 -3.96 -5.79
CA ALA A 294 18.15 -5.28 -5.71
C ALA A 294 18.83 -5.52 -4.35
N GLN A 295 19.29 -4.46 -3.68
CA GLN A 295 19.92 -4.56 -2.35
C GLN A 295 18.94 -4.95 -1.24
N TYR A 296 17.64 -4.73 -1.42
CA TYR A 296 16.59 -4.92 -0.40
C TYR A 296 15.72 -6.15 -0.64
N ALA A 297 15.97 -6.88 -1.72
CA ALA A 297 15.31 -8.17 -1.96
C ALA A 297 15.77 -9.19 -0.90
N ILE A 298 14.81 -9.87 -0.25
CA ILE A 298 15.11 -10.88 0.78
C ILE A 298 16.04 -11.98 0.24
N GLU A 299 15.85 -12.37 -1.02
CA GLU A 299 16.71 -13.35 -1.72
C GLU A 299 18.19 -12.94 -1.76
N ASN A 300 18.48 -11.63 -1.75
CA ASN A 300 19.84 -11.09 -1.78
C ASN A 300 20.42 -10.86 -0.38
N THR A 301 19.60 -10.82 0.67
CA THR A 301 20.07 -10.67 2.06
C THR A 301 20.45 -12.00 2.71
N VAL A 302 19.89 -13.12 2.24
CA VAL A 302 20.25 -14.48 2.73
C VAL A 302 21.61 -14.96 2.17
N SER A 303 22.03 -14.44 1.01
CA SER A 303 23.28 -14.85 0.34
C SER A 303 24.57 -14.43 1.08
N ASN A 304 24.51 -13.44 1.99
CA ASN A 304 25.72 -12.86 2.59
C ASN A 304 25.99 -13.23 4.06
N LYS A 305 25.22 -14.15 4.67
CA LYS A 305 25.46 -14.53 6.08
C LYS A 305 25.61 -16.03 6.39
N ASP A 306 25.27 -16.97 5.51
CA ASP A 306 25.19 -18.39 5.91
C ASP A 306 25.92 -19.42 5.00
N LEU A 307 27.09 -19.08 4.44
CA LEU A 307 27.92 -20.09 3.72
C LEU A 307 29.37 -20.23 4.19
N THR A 308 29.78 -19.69 5.34
CA THR A 308 31.18 -19.87 5.82
C THR A 308 31.34 -20.31 7.27
N LYS A 309 30.32 -20.83 7.95
CA LYS A 309 30.52 -21.41 9.29
C LYS A 309 29.91 -22.81 9.44
N THR A 310 30.85 -23.73 9.67
CA THR A 310 30.75 -25.05 10.31
C THR A 310 30.08 -26.17 9.53
N THR A 311 30.86 -26.80 8.65
CA THR A 311 30.95 -28.27 8.63
C THR A 311 31.69 -28.70 9.90
N PRO A 312 31.09 -29.48 10.82
CA PRO A 312 31.86 -30.20 11.83
C PRO A 312 32.50 -31.42 11.17
N ASP A 313 33.82 -31.49 11.29
CA ASP A 313 34.62 -32.67 10.99
C ASP A 313 34.08 -33.90 11.72
N GLY A 314 34.05 -35.03 11.00
CA GLY A 314 34.39 -36.34 11.52
C GLY A 314 33.40 -37.01 12.49
N ILE A 315 32.67 -38.00 11.97
CA ILE A 315 32.43 -39.24 12.72
C ILE A 315 32.87 -40.40 11.83
N ASN A 316 34.15 -40.76 11.98
CA ASN A 316 34.63 -42.12 11.77
C ASN A 316 34.61 -42.82 13.13
N GLY A 317 34.04 -44.03 13.19
CA GLY A 317 34.40 -45.04 14.20
C GLY A 317 33.33 -45.38 15.23
N LEU A 318 32.42 -46.30 14.89
CA LEU A 318 32.25 -47.66 15.43
C LEU A 318 30.91 -48.25 14.98
#